data_AF-A0A960IDF6-F1
#
_entry.id   AF-A0A960IDF6-F1
#
_cell.length_a   1.000
_cell.length_b   1.000
_cell.length_c   1.000
_cell.angle_alpha   90.00
_cell.angle_beta   90.00
_cell.angle_gamma   90.00
#
_symmetry.space_group_name_H-M   'P 1'
#
loop_
_entity.id
_entity.type
_entity.pdbx_description
1 polymer ?
#
loop_
_entity_poly.entity_id
_entity_poly.type
_entity_poly.pdbx_seq_one_letter_code
_entity_poly.pdbx_strand_id
1 'polypeptide(L)'
;MKKQTVEERRNEILEVTCQVVIERGFAGTRISDVAKRLDVSSSLIHYHFDSKEALLAEAFAHYAQNDLAEMEGEIASAPTATAQLDRLIQNMVPEGSDDLEWMLWIDGWGEALRNPMMKKISQQLDEQTTDLLQRVLTQGVETGEFHCGSPEMSAIRLTALVDGLAVQFAAHDGMMDRRTLIDHVRTVAAAEVGLTLADFEGATGLPRPRGSTATPGAATESALRQLLARESDAVVRRDADAWASAWTEHARWTLDTGAVIDGREAIRARWEADAARATWMIQVPAVCVFEVDEHDGTATGRITFEQRSGTAKTTSTRFVTADDTYVRVRGQWHIASRTARAIATL
;
A
#
# COMPACT_ATOMS: atom_id res chain seq x y z
N MET A 1 -21.85 50.12 -12.28
CA MET A 1 -21.12 49.00 -11.64
C MET A 1 -22.11 48.26 -10.74
N LYS A 2 -22.27 46.95 -10.93
CA LYS A 2 -23.00 46.09 -9.99
C LYS A 2 -22.22 46.12 -8.66
N LYS A 3 -22.89 46.35 -7.53
CA LYS A 3 -22.25 46.37 -6.22
C LYS A 3 -21.92 44.91 -5.86
N GLN A 4 -20.64 44.60 -5.74
CA GLN A 4 -20.18 43.27 -5.33
C GLN A 4 -20.74 42.95 -3.94
N THR A 5 -21.17 41.71 -3.76
CA THR A 5 -21.70 41.22 -2.48
C THR A 5 -20.56 41.09 -1.45
N VAL A 6 -20.94 41.02 -0.17
CA VAL A 6 -19.97 40.82 0.93
C VAL A 6 -19.22 39.50 0.76
N GLU A 7 -19.91 38.46 0.27
CA GLU A 7 -19.35 37.13 0.03
C GLU A 7 -18.40 37.11 -1.17
N GLU A 8 -18.78 37.71 -2.30
CA GLU A 8 -17.90 37.85 -3.46
C GLU A 8 -16.62 38.63 -3.11
N ARG A 9 -16.71 39.68 -2.27
CA ARG A 9 -15.54 40.42 -1.82
C ARG A 9 -14.67 39.59 -0.89
N ARG A 10 -15.28 38.77 -0.04
CA ARG A 10 -14.57 37.88 0.88
C ARG A 10 -13.75 36.85 0.11
N ASN A 11 -14.33 36.19 -0.89
CA ASN A 11 -13.64 35.20 -1.71
C ASN A 11 -12.49 35.83 -2.52
N GLU A 12 -12.69 37.01 -3.09
CA GLU A 12 -11.62 37.76 -3.78
C GLU A 12 -10.44 38.07 -2.83
N ILE A 13 -10.71 38.37 -1.56
CA ILE A 13 -9.65 38.54 -0.55
C ILE A 13 -8.91 37.22 -0.29
N LEU A 14 -9.61 36.09 -0.20
CA LEU A 14 -8.98 34.78 0.00
C LEU A 14 -8.09 34.39 -1.19
N GLU A 15 -8.60 34.51 -2.41
CA GLU A 15 -7.86 34.22 -3.65
C GLU A 15 -6.58 35.05 -3.75
N VAL A 16 -6.66 36.36 -3.50
CA VAL A 16 -5.48 37.23 -3.51
C VAL A 16 -4.54 36.92 -2.35
N THR A 17 -5.06 36.51 -1.20
CA THR A 17 -4.23 36.09 -0.08
C THR A 17 -3.40 34.86 -0.46
N CYS A 18 -3.98 33.85 -1.10
CA CYS A 18 -3.26 32.68 -1.58
C CYS A 18 -2.09 33.07 -2.50
N GLN A 19 -2.32 33.98 -3.46
CA GLN A 19 -1.26 34.47 -4.35
C GLN A 19 -0.12 35.15 -3.58
N VAL A 20 -0.44 35.99 -2.60
CA VAL A 20 0.60 36.65 -1.78
C VAL A 20 1.35 35.63 -0.92
N VAL A 21 0.66 34.62 -0.40
CA VAL A 21 1.28 33.53 0.38
C VAL A 21 2.21 32.71 -0.51
N ILE A 22 1.80 32.33 -1.70
CA ILE A 22 2.64 31.61 -2.66
C ILE A 22 3.93 32.38 -2.97
N GLU A 23 3.86 33.71 -3.09
CA GLU A 23 5.02 34.56 -3.36
C GLU A 23 5.95 34.78 -2.15
N ARG A 24 5.43 34.72 -0.91
CA ARG A 24 6.12 35.23 0.30
C ARG A 24 6.18 34.26 1.47
N GLY A 25 5.52 33.12 1.36
CA GLY A 25 5.17 32.21 2.44
C GLY A 25 4.21 32.80 3.47
N PHE A 26 3.72 31.96 4.37
CA PHE A 26 2.79 32.36 5.44
C PHE A 26 3.41 33.38 6.40
N ALA A 27 4.67 33.15 6.80
CA ALA A 27 5.39 34.02 7.71
C ALA A 27 5.62 35.42 7.12
N GLY A 28 5.99 35.50 5.84
CA GLY A 28 6.31 36.75 5.14
C GLY A 28 5.10 37.60 4.75
N THR A 29 3.91 36.98 4.65
CA THR A 29 2.67 37.67 4.25
C THR A 29 2.16 38.62 5.33
N ARG A 30 1.76 39.85 4.97
CA ARG A 30 1.09 40.80 5.87
C ARG A 30 -0.27 41.20 5.31
N ILE A 31 -1.21 41.58 6.18
CA ILE A 31 -2.52 42.13 5.78
C ILE A 31 -2.36 43.32 4.82
N SER A 32 -1.35 44.16 5.06
CA SER A 32 -1.05 45.29 4.18
C SER A 32 -0.63 44.89 2.77
N ASP A 33 -0.05 43.71 2.58
CA ASP A 33 0.37 43.23 1.26
C ASP A 33 -0.85 42.80 0.44
N VAL A 34 -1.79 42.08 1.07
CA VAL A 34 -3.09 41.70 0.48
C VAL A 34 -3.90 42.95 0.14
N ALA A 35 -4.01 43.89 1.08
CA ALA A 35 -4.74 45.13 0.88
C ALA A 35 -4.18 45.96 -0.29
N LYS A 36 -2.84 46.05 -0.39
CA LYS A 36 -2.17 46.72 -1.52
C LYS A 36 -2.43 46.01 -2.85
N ARG A 37 -2.39 44.67 -2.88
CA ARG A 37 -2.63 43.90 -4.10
C ARG A 37 -4.06 44.09 -4.64
N LEU A 38 -5.02 44.27 -3.74
CA LEU A 38 -6.43 44.54 -4.06
C LEU A 38 -6.77 46.02 -4.28
N ASP A 39 -5.82 46.94 -4.07
CA ASP A 39 -6.07 48.40 -4.02
C ASP A 39 -7.18 48.79 -3.03
N VAL A 40 -7.16 48.21 -1.83
CA VAL A 40 -8.11 48.48 -0.75
C VAL A 40 -7.40 48.87 0.55
N SER A 41 -8.14 49.44 1.49
CA SER A 41 -7.62 49.72 2.84
C SER A 41 -7.45 48.44 3.66
N SER A 42 -6.42 48.38 4.52
CA SER A 42 -6.28 47.28 5.49
C SER A 42 -7.51 47.13 6.40
N SER A 43 -8.21 48.22 6.68
CA SER A 43 -9.46 48.21 7.47
C SER A 43 -10.56 47.40 6.79
N LEU A 44 -10.60 47.34 5.45
CA LEU A 44 -11.55 46.50 4.72
C LEU A 44 -11.22 45.02 4.93
N ILE A 45 -9.94 44.65 4.92
CA ILE A 45 -9.54 43.25 5.20
C ILE A 45 -9.94 42.86 6.62
N HIS A 46 -9.68 43.73 7.61
CA HIS A 46 -10.10 43.51 9.00
C HIS A 46 -11.61 43.47 9.21
N TYR A 47 -12.41 44.04 8.30
CA TYR A 47 -13.85 43.91 8.34
C TYR A 47 -14.31 42.48 7.99
N HIS A 48 -13.55 41.76 7.16
CA HIS A 48 -13.87 40.39 6.75
C HIS A 48 -13.16 39.31 7.60
N PHE A 49 -12.02 39.64 8.21
CA PHE A 49 -11.16 38.67 8.92
C PHE A 49 -10.60 39.26 10.21
N ASP A 50 -10.82 38.55 11.32
CA ASP A 50 -10.48 39.02 12.67
C ASP A 50 -8.97 39.18 12.90
N SER A 51 -8.16 38.35 12.24
CA SER A 51 -6.69 38.37 12.38
C SER A 51 -5.97 37.95 11.11
N LYS A 52 -4.65 38.15 11.07
CA LYS A 52 -3.79 37.65 9.98
C LYS A 52 -3.87 36.13 9.91
N GLU A 53 -3.85 35.47 11.06
CA GLU A 53 -3.88 34.02 11.19
C GLU A 53 -5.21 33.46 10.66
N ALA A 54 -6.33 34.11 10.98
CA ALA A 54 -7.65 33.74 10.45
C ALA A 54 -7.69 33.90 8.93
N LEU A 55 -7.24 35.04 8.41
CA LEU A 55 -7.16 35.27 6.96
C LEU A 55 -6.34 34.19 6.24
N LEU A 56 -5.16 33.86 6.78
CA LEU A 56 -4.27 32.87 6.18
C LEU A 56 -4.84 31.44 6.24
N ALA A 57 -5.41 31.05 7.38
CA ALA A 57 -5.99 29.73 7.57
C ALA A 57 -7.22 29.53 6.67
N GLU A 58 -8.05 30.55 6.52
CA GLU A 58 -9.20 30.51 5.62
C GLU A 58 -8.82 30.58 4.14
N ALA A 59 -7.76 31.31 3.79
CA ALA A 59 -7.25 31.34 2.41
C ALA A 59 -6.72 29.96 2.01
N PHE A 60 -5.96 29.33 2.91
CA PHE A 60 -5.50 27.95 2.73
C PHE A 60 -6.66 26.97 2.56
N ALA A 61 -7.67 27.02 3.44
CA ALA A 61 -8.87 26.19 3.33
C ALA A 61 -9.60 26.37 2.00
N HIS A 62 -9.76 27.63 1.57
CA HIS A 62 -10.44 27.95 0.31
C HIS A 62 -9.71 27.38 -0.91
N TYR A 63 -8.38 27.50 -0.94
CA TYR A 63 -7.55 26.93 -2.01
C TYR A 63 -7.66 25.41 -2.05
N ALA A 64 -7.39 24.74 -0.93
CA ALA A 64 -7.37 23.28 -0.84
C ALA A 64 -8.75 22.64 -1.12
N GLN A 65 -9.85 23.31 -0.76
CA GLN A 65 -11.19 22.82 -1.07
C GLN A 65 -11.52 22.90 -2.57
N ASN A 66 -11.04 23.94 -3.26
CA ASN A 66 -11.23 24.06 -4.70
C ASN A 66 -10.41 23.00 -5.44
N ASP A 67 -9.16 22.79 -5.02
CA ASP A 67 -8.29 21.76 -5.60
C ASP A 67 -8.88 20.35 -5.41
N LEU A 68 -9.29 20.01 -4.19
CA LEU A 68 -9.93 18.72 -3.92
C LEU A 68 -11.18 18.50 -4.78
N ALA A 69 -12.01 19.53 -4.98
CA ALA A 69 -13.21 19.42 -5.82
C ALA A 69 -12.88 19.19 -7.31
N GLU A 70 -11.81 19.81 -7.82
CA GLU A 70 -11.31 19.57 -9.17
C GLU A 70 -10.78 18.12 -9.30
N MET A 71 -9.94 17.71 -8.35
CA MET A 71 -9.39 16.35 -8.27
C MET A 71 -10.48 15.28 -8.24
N GLU A 72 -11.53 15.46 -7.42
CA GLU A 72 -12.68 14.55 -7.35
C GLU A 72 -13.39 14.39 -8.70
N GLY A 73 -13.57 15.49 -9.43
CA GLY A 73 -14.20 15.49 -10.75
C GLY A 73 -13.39 14.71 -11.79
N GLU A 74 -12.07 14.90 -11.80
CA GLU A 74 -11.17 14.18 -12.70
C GLU A 74 -11.14 12.68 -12.42
N ILE A 75 -11.02 12.31 -11.14
CA ILE A 75 -11.01 10.91 -10.70
C ILE A 75 -12.34 10.24 -11.09
N ALA A 76 -13.47 10.88 -10.81
CA ALA A 76 -14.79 10.32 -11.13
C ALA A 76 -14.99 10.04 -12.64
N SER A 77 -14.26 10.72 -13.52
CA SER A 77 -14.31 10.52 -14.97
C SER A 77 -13.55 9.28 -15.46
N ALA A 78 -12.66 8.71 -14.64
CA ALA A 78 -11.84 7.56 -15.02
C ALA A 78 -12.66 6.25 -15.02
N PRO A 79 -12.47 5.38 -16.02
CA PRO A 79 -13.40 4.28 -16.31
C PRO A 79 -13.28 3.05 -15.40
N THR A 80 -12.16 2.91 -14.67
CA THR A 80 -11.87 1.74 -13.84
C THR A 80 -11.25 2.18 -12.51
N ALA A 81 -11.34 1.37 -11.47
CA ALA A 81 -10.72 1.70 -10.18
C ALA A 81 -9.20 1.87 -10.31
N THR A 82 -8.54 1.04 -11.12
CA THR A 82 -7.10 1.21 -11.42
C THR A 82 -6.80 2.56 -12.06
N ALA A 83 -7.61 3.01 -13.02
CA ALA A 83 -7.44 4.31 -13.67
C ALA A 83 -7.74 5.48 -12.72
N GLN A 84 -8.71 5.32 -11.82
CA GLN A 84 -9.01 6.28 -10.76
C GLN A 84 -7.84 6.43 -9.79
N LEU A 85 -7.27 5.30 -9.34
CA LEU A 85 -6.09 5.29 -8.47
C LEU A 85 -4.88 5.94 -9.16
N ASP A 86 -4.66 5.64 -10.44
CA ASP A 86 -3.58 6.26 -11.19
C ASP A 86 -3.73 7.78 -11.32
N ARG A 87 -4.94 8.26 -11.62
CA ARG A 87 -5.26 9.69 -11.69
C ARG A 87 -5.04 10.38 -10.36
N LEU A 88 -5.51 9.77 -9.28
CA LEU A 88 -5.30 10.27 -7.93
C LEU A 88 -3.80 10.37 -7.61
N ILE A 89 -3.01 9.35 -7.93
CA ILE A 89 -1.54 9.38 -7.73
C ILE A 89 -0.91 10.51 -8.55
N GLN A 90 -1.31 10.69 -9.81
CA GLN A 90 -0.77 11.78 -10.64
C GLN A 90 -1.09 13.16 -10.05
N ASN A 91 -2.34 13.38 -9.61
CA ASN A 91 -2.77 14.65 -9.02
C ASN A 91 -2.13 14.94 -7.66
N MET A 92 -1.91 13.91 -6.84
CA MET A 92 -1.25 14.10 -5.54
C MET A 92 0.27 14.32 -5.65
N VAL A 93 0.91 14.13 -6.81
CA VAL A 93 2.36 14.27 -6.95
C VAL A 93 2.71 15.63 -7.57
N PRO A 94 3.65 16.41 -6.98
CA PRO A 94 4.03 17.73 -7.51
C PRO A 94 4.44 17.69 -8.98
N GLU A 95 4.04 18.70 -9.76
CA GLU A 95 4.43 18.84 -11.16
C GLU A 95 5.92 19.20 -11.33
N GLY A 96 6.49 19.90 -10.35
CA GLY A 96 7.88 20.34 -10.32
C GLY A 96 8.36 20.64 -8.90
N SER A 97 9.65 20.92 -8.73
CA SER A 97 10.17 21.33 -7.42
C SER A 97 9.71 22.74 -7.01
N ASP A 98 9.25 23.54 -7.97
CA ASP A 98 8.66 24.87 -7.82
C ASP A 98 7.12 24.86 -7.85
N ASP A 99 6.51 23.67 -7.66
CA ASP A 99 5.07 23.52 -7.58
C ASP A 99 4.49 24.34 -6.41
N LEU A 100 3.74 25.39 -6.78
CA LEU A 100 3.24 26.40 -5.85
C LEU A 100 2.21 25.85 -4.88
N GLU A 101 1.44 24.83 -5.29
CA GLU A 101 0.48 24.17 -4.45
C GLU A 101 1.19 23.37 -3.35
N TRP A 102 2.18 22.58 -3.73
CA TRP A 102 2.97 21.82 -2.76
C TRP A 102 3.74 22.73 -1.81
N MET A 103 4.26 23.86 -2.27
CA MET A 103 4.86 24.86 -1.37
C MET A 103 3.84 25.39 -0.35
N LEU A 104 2.59 25.66 -0.78
CA LEU A 104 1.52 26.14 0.09
C LEU A 104 1.18 25.09 1.17
N TRP A 105 1.08 23.81 0.79
CA TRP A 105 0.86 22.70 1.71
C TRP A 105 1.99 22.53 2.72
N ILE A 106 3.25 22.55 2.26
CA ILE A 106 4.44 22.44 3.12
C ILE A 106 4.48 23.59 4.14
N ASP A 107 4.23 24.82 3.71
CA ASP A 107 4.14 25.96 4.62
C ASP A 107 2.96 25.81 5.59
N GLY A 108 1.81 25.34 5.11
CA GLY A 108 0.60 25.08 5.90
C GLY A 108 0.87 24.09 7.03
N TRP A 109 1.52 22.96 6.74
CA TRP A 109 1.98 22.00 7.74
C TRP A 109 3.01 22.60 8.69
N GLY A 110 3.96 23.40 8.17
CA GLY A 110 4.94 24.11 8.99
C GLY A 110 4.29 25.08 10.00
N GLU A 111 3.25 25.79 9.59
CA GLU A 111 2.47 26.73 10.40
C GLU A 111 1.55 26.00 11.39
N ALA A 112 0.95 24.87 11.00
CA ALA A 112 0.12 24.01 11.85
C ALA A 112 0.84 23.54 13.13
N LEU A 113 2.16 23.45 13.11
CA LEU A 113 2.96 23.10 14.30
C LEU A 113 2.88 24.17 15.42
N ARG A 114 2.47 25.40 15.10
CA ARG A 114 2.47 26.55 16.04
C ARG A 114 1.12 27.25 16.14
N ASN A 115 0.25 27.08 15.15
CA ASN A 115 -1.03 27.75 15.04
C ASN A 115 -2.20 26.75 15.15
N PRO A 116 -2.98 26.78 16.26
CA PRO A 116 -4.09 25.84 16.47
C PRO A 116 -5.19 25.90 15.40
N MET A 117 -5.44 27.08 14.82
CA MET A 117 -6.43 27.23 13.76
C MET A 117 -5.95 26.57 12.48
N MET A 118 -4.70 26.83 12.09
CA MET A 118 -4.08 26.16 10.95
C MET A 118 -4.03 24.65 11.15
N LYS A 119 -3.64 24.18 12.35
CA LYS A 119 -3.61 22.75 12.68
C LYS A 119 -4.94 22.05 12.44
N LYS A 120 -6.05 22.68 12.85
CA LYS A 120 -7.38 22.12 12.66
C LYS A 120 -7.73 22.04 11.18
N ILE A 121 -7.45 23.11 10.42
CA ILE A 121 -7.77 23.17 8.99
C ILE A 121 -6.92 22.18 8.20
N SER A 122 -5.59 22.14 8.41
CA SER A 122 -4.71 21.21 7.70
C SER A 122 -5.10 19.77 7.97
N GLN A 123 -5.39 19.42 9.23
CA GLN A 123 -5.85 18.08 9.59
C GLN A 123 -7.13 17.70 8.84
N GLN A 124 -8.12 18.60 8.77
CA GLN A 124 -9.38 18.32 8.09
C GLN A 124 -9.18 18.10 6.59
N LEU A 125 -8.26 18.82 5.96
CA LEU A 125 -7.99 18.68 4.54
C LEU A 125 -7.18 17.40 4.25
N ASP A 126 -6.17 17.08 5.08
CA ASP A 126 -5.41 15.82 4.99
C ASP A 126 -6.36 14.59 5.14
N GLU A 127 -7.32 14.68 6.08
CA GLU A 127 -8.37 13.67 6.27
C GLU A 127 -9.25 13.52 5.02
N GLN A 128 -9.65 14.62 4.37
CA GLN A 128 -10.47 14.57 3.16
C GLN A 128 -9.75 13.91 1.97
N THR A 129 -8.47 14.22 1.76
CA THR A 129 -7.65 13.59 0.73
C THR A 129 -7.45 12.10 0.99
N THR A 130 -7.21 11.74 2.26
CA THR A 130 -7.10 10.34 2.67
C THR A 130 -8.42 9.58 2.47
N ASP A 131 -9.56 10.20 2.80
CA ASP A 131 -10.88 9.64 2.57
C ASP A 131 -11.17 9.42 1.08
N LEU A 132 -10.77 10.35 0.21
CA LEU A 132 -10.90 10.21 -1.24
C LEU A 132 -10.12 8.98 -1.75
N LEU A 133 -8.87 8.82 -1.33
CA LEU A 133 -8.07 7.65 -1.67
C LEU A 133 -8.70 6.35 -1.13
N GLN A 134 -9.15 6.35 0.12
CA GLN A 134 -9.85 5.21 0.71
C GLN A 134 -11.10 4.82 -0.11
N ARG A 135 -11.88 5.80 -0.60
CA ARG A 135 -13.06 5.52 -1.44
C ARG A 135 -12.67 4.81 -2.73
N VAL A 136 -11.62 5.27 -3.43
CA VAL A 136 -11.12 4.62 -4.65
C VAL A 136 -10.64 3.20 -4.37
N LEU A 137 -9.89 3.00 -3.29
CA LEU A 137 -9.42 1.67 -2.89
C LEU A 137 -10.58 0.73 -2.53
N THR A 138 -11.57 1.23 -1.81
CA THR A 138 -12.77 0.45 -1.43
C THR A 138 -13.56 0.07 -2.67
N GLN A 139 -13.79 1.00 -3.59
CA GLN A 139 -14.48 0.73 -4.85
C GLN A 139 -13.77 -0.35 -5.67
N GLY A 140 -12.44 -0.30 -5.79
CA GLY A 140 -11.70 -1.32 -6.52
C GLY A 140 -11.76 -2.71 -5.88
N VAL A 141 -11.86 -2.78 -4.54
CA VAL A 141 -12.12 -4.06 -3.84
C VAL A 141 -13.54 -4.56 -4.14
N GLU A 142 -14.53 -3.68 -4.13
CA GLU A 142 -15.93 -4.03 -4.43
C GLU A 142 -16.14 -4.48 -5.88
N THR A 143 -15.43 -3.87 -6.84
CA THR A 143 -15.46 -4.28 -8.26
C THR A 143 -14.61 -5.52 -8.54
N GLY A 144 -13.78 -5.94 -7.60
CA GLY A 144 -12.85 -7.07 -7.74
C GLY A 144 -11.60 -6.74 -8.56
N GLU A 145 -11.34 -5.46 -8.84
CA GLU A 145 -10.10 -5.01 -9.47
C GLU A 145 -8.90 -5.05 -8.50
N PHE A 146 -9.16 -4.86 -7.20
CA PHE A 146 -8.14 -4.79 -6.16
C PHE A 146 -8.26 -5.91 -5.13
N HIS A 147 -7.11 -6.36 -4.64
CA HIS A 147 -6.96 -7.23 -3.48
C HIS A 147 -6.29 -6.46 -2.35
N CYS A 148 -7.09 -5.73 -1.56
CA CYS A 148 -6.62 -4.92 -0.44
C CYS A 148 -7.31 -5.37 0.86
N GLY A 149 -6.52 -5.73 1.88
CA GLY A 149 -7.05 -6.21 3.16
C GLY A 149 -7.60 -5.10 4.08
N SER A 150 -7.15 -3.86 3.90
CA SER A 150 -7.60 -2.70 4.67
C SER A 150 -7.41 -1.41 3.85
N PRO A 151 -8.43 -1.01 3.07
CA PRO A 151 -8.39 0.21 2.26
C PRO A 151 -8.05 1.47 3.07
N GLU A 152 -8.58 1.60 4.29
CA GLU A 152 -8.29 2.70 5.23
C GLU A 152 -6.79 2.79 5.55
N MET A 153 -6.19 1.68 6.00
CA MET A 153 -4.78 1.68 6.39
C MET A 153 -3.86 1.82 5.18
N SER A 154 -4.26 1.30 4.01
CA SER A 154 -3.52 1.48 2.76
C SER A 154 -3.58 2.94 2.29
N ALA A 155 -4.71 3.62 2.41
CA ALA A 155 -4.82 5.05 2.11
C ALA A 155 -3.86 5.88 2.96
N ILE A 156 -3.84 5.67 4.29
CA ILE A 156 -2.91 6.37 5.21
C ILE A 156 -1.44 6.15 4.82
N ARG A 157 -1.07 4.92 4.44
CA ARG A 157 0.32 4.63 4.04
C ARG A 157 0.70 5.31 2.73
N LEU A 158 -0.23 5.35 1.78
CA LEU A 158 -0.01 5.95 0.47
C LEU A 158 0.06 7.47 0.53
N THR A 159 -0.84 8.12 1.27
CA THR A 159 -0.78 9.58 1.48
C THR A 159 0.51 9.97 2.19
N ALA A 160 0.88 9.28 3.27
CA ALA A 160 2.14 9.53 3.98
C ALA A 160 3.40 9.31 3.10
N LEU A 161 3.36 8.34 2.18
CA LEU A 161 4.44 8.14 1.22
C LEU A 161 4.55 9.31 0.24
N VAL A 162 3.42 9.76 -0.31
CA VAL A 162 3.37 10.91 -1.22
C VAL A 162 3.91 12.14 -0.51
N ASP A 163 3.41 12.46 0.68
CA ASP A 163 3.85 13.64 1.46
C ASP A 163 5.36 13.62 1.70
N GLY A 164 5.88 12.47 2.15
CA GLY A 164 7.31 12.32 2.43
C GLY A 164 8.20 12.45 1.20
N LEU A 165 7.75 11.96 0.04
CA LEU A 165 8.47 12.09 -1.23
C LEU A 165 8.33 13.49 -1.82
N ALA A 166 7.16 14.10 -1.74
CA ALA A 166 6.88 15.45 -2.24
C ALA A 166 7.69 16.52 -1.50
N VAL A 167 7.80 16.42 -0.16
CA VAL A 167 8.67 17.30 0.62
C VAL A 167 10.12 17.19 0.17
N GLN A 168 10.63 15.98 -0.05
CA GLN A 168 12.00 15.77 -0.53
C GLN A 168 12.21 16.28 -1.95
N PHE A 169 11.24 16.07 -2.84
CA PHE A 169 11.25 16.54 -4.22
C PHE A 169 11.27 18.07 -4.31
N ALA A 170 10.47 18.75 -3.48
CA ALA A 170 10.44 20.21 -3.40
C ALA A 170 11.70 20.79 -2.73
N ALA A 171 12.23 20.14 -1.69
CA ALA A 171 13.34 20.67 -0.90
C ALA A 171 14.74 20.36 -1.47
N HIS A 172 14.87 19.36 -2.34
CA HIS A 172 16.16 18.84 -2.80
C HIS A 172 16.23 18.69 -4.32
N ASP A 173 16.83 19.70 -4.97
CA ASP A 173 17.04 19.71 -6.42
C ASP A 173 17.78 18.47 -6.92
N GLY A 174 17.25 17.85 -7.98
CA GLY A 174 17.89 16.73 -8.69
C GLY A 174 17.87 15.40 -7.93
N MET A 175 17.17 15.30 -6.80
CA MET A 175 17.04 14.04 -6.06
C MET A 175 16.33 12.95 -6.89
N MET A 176 15.26 13.32 -7.58
CA MET A 176 14.54 12.48 -8.54
C MET A 176 13.79 13.36 -9.55
N ASP A 177 13.38 12.79 -10.68
CA ASP A 177 12.40 13.44 -11.57
C ASP A 177 10.97 13.05 -11.16
N ARG A 178 9.97 13.82 -11.61
CA ARG A 178 8.56 13.59 -11.27
C ARG A 178 8.11 12.17 -11.64
N ARG A 179 8.55 11.66 -12.79
CA ARG A 179 8.23 10.31 -13.25
C ARG A 179 8.70 9.25 -12.24
N THR A 180 9.93 9.38 -11.75
CA THR A 180 10.50 8.47 -10.74
C THR A 180 9.71 8.54 -9.43
N LEU A 181 9.25 9.73 -9.04
CA LEU A 181 8.37 9.90 -7.87
C LEU A 181 7.04 9.16 -8.07
N ILE A 182 6.38 9.35 -9.21
CA ILE A 182 5.14 8.64 -9.57
C ILE A 182 5.36 7.12 -9.55
N ASP A 183 6.47 6.64 -10.12
CA ASP A 183 6.80 5.21 -10.15
C ASP A 183 7.01 4.62 -8.75
N HIS A 184 7.62 5.39 -7.83
CA HIS A 184 7.72 4.99 -6.42
C HIS A 184 6.35 4.84 -5.77
N VAL A 185 5.46 5.81 -5.98
CA VAL A 185 4.10 5.77 -5.42
C VAL A 185 3.29 4.63 -6.04
N ARG A 186 3.32 4.47 -7.37
CA ARG A 186 2.67 3.36 -8.09
C ARG A 186 3.18 2.00 -7.64
N THR A 187 4.49 1.85 -7.39
CA THR A 187 5.07 0.59 -6.91
C THR A 187 4.46 0.17 -5.57
N VAL A 188 4.32 1.11 -4.64
CA VAL A 188 3.72 0.82 -3.33
C VAL A 188 2.21 0.62 -3.47
N ALA A 189 1.52 1.48 -4.24
CA ALA A 189 0.09 1.32 -4.51
C ALA A 189 -0.21 -0.06 -5.12
N ALA A 190 0.57 -0.50 -6.10
CA ALA A 190 0.46 -1.82 -6.69
C ALA A 190 0.52 -2.93 -5.64
N ALA A 191 1.52 -2.87 -4.76
CA ALA A 191 1.69 -3.84 -3.68
C ALA A 191 0.54 -3.82 -2.65
N GLU A 192 -0.03 -2.65 -2.36
CA GLU A 192 -1.16 -2.47 -1.44
C GLU A 192 -2.47 -3.06 -1.96
N VAL A 193 -2.66 -3.06 -3.28
CA VAL A 193 -3.90 -3.51 -3.93
C VAL A 193 -3.77 -4.81 -4.74
N GLY A 194 -2.62 -5.49 -4.68
CA GLY A 194 -2.40 -6.73 -5.40
C GLY A 194 -2.25 -6.57 -6.92
N LEU A 195 -1.84 -5.38 -7.38
CA LEU A 195 -1.46 -5.11 -8.77
C LEU A 195 0.06 -5.19 -8.96
N THR A 196 0.49 -4.98 -10.20
CA THR A 196 1.88 -4.75 -10.61
C THR A 196 2.03 -3.35 -11.22
N LEU A 197 3.26 -2.83 -11.28
CA LEU A 197 3.52 -1.52 -11.92
C LEU A 197 3.01 -1.46 -13.37
N ALA A 198 3.10 -2.58 -14.10
CA ALA A 198 2.62 -2.69 -15.48
C ALA A 198 1.11 -2.47 -15.63
N ASP A 199 0.31 -2.71 -14.58
CA ASP A 199 -1.14 -2.48 -14.60
C ASP A 199 -1.46 -0.97 -14.66
N PHE A 200 -0.57 -0.11 -14.18
CA PHE A 200 -0.67 1.36 -14.32
C PHE A 200 -0.22 1.83 -15.72
N GLU A 201 0.77 1.18 -16.31
CA GLU A 201 1.29 1.51 -17.66
C GLU A 201 0.32 1.07 -18.78
N GLY A 202 -0.59 0.14 -18.47
CA GLY A 202 -1.53 -0.52 -19.39
C GLY A 202 -3.00 -0.12 -19.24
N ALA A 203 -3.31 1.04 -18.63
CA ALA A 203 -4.69 1.56 -18.51
C ALA A 203 -5.37 1.95 -19.85
N THR A 204 -4.98 1.29 -20.94
CA THR A 204 -5.77 1.11 -22.18
C THR A 204 -6.30 -0.33 -22.20
N GLY A 205 -7.24 -0.60 -21.30
CA GLY A 205 -8.20 -1.70 -21.31
C GLY A 205 -7.80 -3.01 -21.99
N LEU A 206 -7.43 -4.01 -21.19
CA LEU A 206 -7.96 -5.37 -21.29
C LEU A 206 -7.67 -6.08 -19.94
N PRO A 207 -8.65 -6.74 -19.31
CA PRO A 207 -8.40 -7.54 -18.10
C PRO A 207 -7.34 -8.60 -18.39
N ARG A 208 -6.36 -8.76 -17.48
CA ARG A 208 -5.41 -9.87 -17.54
C ARG A 208 -6.21 -11.19 -17.57
N PRO A 209 -5.88 -12.15 -18.46
CA PRO A 209 -6.64 -13.39 -18.54
C PRO A 209 -6.62 -14.12 -17.20
N ARG A 210 -7.81 -14.50 -16.70
CA ARG A 210 -7.99 -15.34 -15.50
C ARG A 210 -7.14 -16.61 -15.61
N GLY A 211 -6.42 -16.98 -14.55
CA GLY A 211 -5.60 -18.19 -14.51
C GLY A 211 -4.13 -18.05 -14.94
N SER A 212 -3.61 -16.82 -15.12
CA SER A 212 -2.18 -16.62 -15.37
C SER A 212 -1.42 -16.55 -14.05
N THR A 213 -0.73 -17.63 -13.68
CA THR A 213 0.22 -17.60 -12.56
C THR A 213 1.37 -16.63 -12.87
N ALA A 214 1.79 -15.86 -11.88
CA ALA A 214 2.90 -14.89 -11.99
C ALA A 214 3.77 -14.92 -10.73
N THR A 215 4.91 -14.21 -10.77
CA THR A 215 5.72 -13.97 -9.57
C THR A 215 4.85 -13.30 -8.49
N PRO A 216 4.83 -13.80 -7.24
CA PRO A 216 4.02 -13.22 -6.18
C PRO A 216 4.39 -11.77 -5.86
N GLY A 217 3.40 -10.99 -5.42
CA GLY A 217 3.63 -9.73 -4.74
C GLY A 217 4.39 -9.93 -3.42
N ALA A 218 5.08 -8.90 -2.94
CA ALA A 218 5.96 -9.01 -1.76
C ALA A 218 5.24 -9.50 -0.49
N ALA A 219 3.99 -9.07 -0.28
CA ALA A 219 3.18 -9.52 0.85
C ALA A 219 2.85 -11.02 0.78
N THR A 220 2.46 -11.51 -0.40
CA THR A 220 2.15 -12.93 -0.62
C THR A 220 3.40 -13.80 -0.55
N GLU A 221 4.51 -13.35 -1.15
CA GLU A 221 5.82 -14.01 -1.04
C GLU A 221 6.22 -14.16 0.44
N SER A 222 6.09 -13.08 1.23
CA SER A 222 6.35 -13.11 2.67
C SER A 222 5.42 -14.08 3.40
N ALA A 223 4.12 -14.09 3.09
CA ALA A 223 3.15 -14.98 3.73
C ALA A 223 3.41 -16.45 3.44
N LEU A 224 3.75 -16.82 2.19
CA LEU A 224 4.11 -18.18 1.78
C LEU A 224 5.42 -18.63 2.44
N ARG A 225 6.43 -17.76 2.51
CA ARG A 225 7.68 -18.08 3.24
C ARG A 225 7.46 -18.25 4.73
N GLN A 226 6.59 -17.43 5.34
CA GLN A 226 6.23 -17.59 6.75
C GLN A 226 5.44 -18.88 7.02
N LEU A 227 4.59 -19.31 6.08
CA LEU A 227 3.93 -20.62 6.16
C LEU A 227 4.96 -21.76 6.26
N LEU A 228 5.94 -21.78 5.35
CA LEU A 228 7.00 -22.79 5.36
C LEU A 228 7.88 -22.70 6.61
N ALA A 229 8.17 -21.48 7.09
CA ALA A 229 8.93 -21.28 8.31
C ALA A 229 8.20 -21.84 9.55
N ARG A 230 6.89 -21.61 9.67
CA ARG A 230 6.06 -22.19 10.75
C ARG A 230 5.98 -23.71 10.66
N GLU A 231 5.87 -24.25 9.45
CA GLU A 231 5.90 -25.70 9.23
C GLU A 231 7.23 -26.29 9.72
N SER A 232 8.36 -25.69 9.32
CA SER A 232 9.70 -26.10 9.75
C SER A 232 9.93 -25.98 11.27
N ASP A 233 9.44 -24.91 11.89
CA ASP A 233 9.49 -24.74 13.34
C ASP A 233 8.71 -25.85 14.07
N ALA A 234 7.53 -26.22 13.56
CA ALA A 234 6.76 -27.33 14.10
C ALA A 234 7.53 -28.67 14.01
N VAL A 235 8.33 -28.87 12.95
CA VAL A 235 9.22 -30.04 12.84
C VAL A 235 10.27 -30.06 13.96
N VAL A 236 10.92 -28.92 14.21
CA VAL A 236 11.95 -28.80 15.25
C VAL A 236 11.37 -29.05 16.64
N ARG A 237 10.19 -28.48 16.92
CA ARG A 237 9.47 -28.68 18.19
C ARG A 237 8.79 -30.05 18.31
N ARG A 238 8.76 -30.83 17.21
CA ARG A 238 8.06 -32.11 17.11
C ARG A 238 6.56 -32.01 17.41
N ASP A 239 5.95 -30.93 16.96
CA ASP A 239 4.55 -30.59 17.20
C ASP A 239 3.70 -30.98 15.98
N ALA A 240 3.03 -32.13 16.08
CA ALA A 240 2.23 -32.68 14.98
C ALA A 240 1.01 -31.80 14.66
N ASP A 241 0.41 -31.14 15.66
CA ASP A 241 -0.78 -30.32 15.46
C ASP A 241 -0.41 -29.01 14.76
N ALA A 242 0.67 -28.35 15.19
CA ALA A 242 1.18 -27.16 14.52
C ALA A 242 1.64 -27.47 13.09
N TRP A 243 2.30 -28.61 12.87
CA TRP A 243 2.73 -29.03 11.55
C TRP A 243 1.54 -29.29 10.62
N ALA A 244 0.51 -30.01 11.11
CA ALA A 244 -0.70 -30.30 10.35
C ALA A 244 -1.51 -29.03 10.02
N SER A 245 -1.45 -27.98 10.86
CA SER A 245 -2.16 -26.71 10.62
C SER A 245 -1.75 -25.99 9.34
N ALA A 246 -0.56 -26.27 8.82
CA ALA A 246 -0.09 -25.76 7.53
C ALA A 246 -0.89 -26.30 6.34
N TRP A 247 -1.61 -27.41 6.51
CA TRP A 247 -2.33 -28.12 5.46
C TRP A 247 -3.83 -27.81 5.50
N THR A 248 -4.46 -27.82 4.32
CA THR A 248 -5.93 -27.78 4.21
C THR A 248 -6.56 -29.08 4.72
N GLU A 249 -7.84 -29.02 5.07
CA GLU A 249 -8.59 -30.19 5.57
C GLU A 249 -8.56 -31.38 4.60
N HIS A 250 -8.72 -31.10 3.30
CA HIS A 250 -8.73 -32.09 2.22
C HIS A 250 -7.39 -32.20 1.49
N ALA A 251 -6.29 -31.87 2.16
CA ALA A 251 -5.00 -31.86 1.50
C ALA A 251 -4.54 -33.26 1.05
N ARG A 252 -3.65 -33.29 0.05
CA ARG A 252 -3.06 -34.53 -0.47
C ARG A 252 -1.53 -34.51 -0.38
N TRP A 253 -0.93 -35.57 0.14
CA TRP A 253 0.51 -35.73 0.18
C TRP A 253 0.94 -36.98 -0.58
N THR A 254 1.73 -36.78 -1.63
CA THR A 254 2.40 -37.86 -2.37
C THR A 254 3.84 -37.98 -1.85
N LEU A 255 4.16 -39.15 -1.31
CA LEU A 255 5.48 -39.47 -0.79
C LEU A 255 6.46 -39.79 -1.92
N ASP A 256 7.75 -39.81 -1.59
CA ASP A 256 8.83 -40.21 -2.48
C ASP A 256 8.71 -41.66 -2.98
N THR A 257 8.02 -42.51 -2.22
CA THR A 257 7.69 -43.89 -2.60
C THR A 257 6.55 -43.97 -3.63
N GLY A 258 5.89 -42.85 -3.94
CA GLY A 258 4.69 -42.78 -4.76
C GLY A 258 3.39 -43.07 -4.01
N ALA A 259 3.45 -43.41 -2.72
CA ALA A 259 2.26 -43.58 -1.90
C ALA A 259 1.55 -42.23 -1.69
N VAL A 260 0.23 -42.24 -1.80
CA VAL A 260 -0.63 -41.05 -1.65
C VAL A 260 -1.39 -41.13 -0.34
N ILE A 261 -1.45 -40.00 0.36
CA ILE A 261 -2.16 -39.84 1.63
C ILE A 261 -3.12 -38.67 1.48
N ASP A 262 -4.41 -38.93 1.71
CA ASP A 262 -5.48 -37.95 1.58
C ASP A 262 -6.02 -37.55 2.96
N GLY A 263 -6.19 -36.25 3.16
CA GLY A 263 -6.76 -35.65 4.36
C GLY A 263 -5.72 -35.27 5.40
N ARG A 264 -5.91 -34.10 6.03
CA ARG A 264 -4.99 -33.52 7.01
C ARG A 264 -4.66 -34.47 8.17
N GLU A 265 -5.68 -35.14 8.72
CA GLU A 265 -5.50 -36.06 9.86
C GLU A 265 -4.62 -37.27 9.50
N ALA A 266 -4.78 -37.82 8.30
CA ALA A 266 -3.95 -38.94 7.82
C ALA A 266 -2.51 -38.48 7.55
N ILE A 267 -2.35 -37.29 6.97
CA ILE A 267 -1.04 -36.65 6.72
C ILE A 267 -0.31 -36.41 8.06
N ARG A 268 -1.01 -35.86 9.06
CA ARG A 268 -0.50 -35.68 10.43
C ARG A 268 -0.04 -37.00 11.04
N ALA A 269 -0.90 -38.03 11.03
CA ALA A 269 -0.57 -39.33 11.62
C ALA A 269 0.63 -39.98 10.94
N ARG A 270 0.75 -39.85 9.62
CA ARG A 270 1.92 -40.34 8.89
C ARG A 270 3.19 -39.61 9.31
N TRP A 271 3.14 -38.28 9.35
CA TRP A 271 4.30 -37.48 9.73
C TRP A 271 4.76 -37.80 11.15
N GLU A 272 3.82 -37.94 12.10
CA GLU A 272 4.11 -38.30 13.49
C GLU A 272 4.83 -39.67 13.58
N ALA A 273 4.39 -40.65 12.80
CA ALA A 273 5.03 -41.96 12.73
C ALA A 273 6.47 -41.89 12.16
N ASP A 274 6.73 -41.01 11.19
CA ASP A 274 8.07 -40.80 10.64
C ASP A 274 8.98 -40.03 11.63
N ALA A 275 8.43 -38.99 12.28
CA ALA A 275 9.13 -38.21 13.30
C ALA A 275 9.52 -39.05 14.53
N ALA A 276 8.71 -40.04 14.90
CA ALA A 276 8.99 -40.96 16.01
C ALA A 276 10.26 -41.81 15.82
N ARG A 277 10.77 -41.96 14.58
CA ARG A 277 11.97 -42.76 14.27
C ARG A 277 13.28 -42.10 14.67
N ALA A 278 13.28 -40.78 14.86
CA ALA A 278 14.44 -40.00 15.27
C ALA A 278 14.23 -39.40 16.66
N THR A 279 15.30 -39.08 17.39
CA THR A 279 15.21 -38.34 18.66
C THR A 279 15.11 -36.83 18.44
N TRP A 280 15.63 -36.33 17.32
CA TRP A 280 15.55 -34.93 16.91
C TRP A 280 15.43 -34.85 15.38
N MET A 281 14.81 -33.77 14.90
CA MET A 281 14.63 -33.50 13.47
C MET A 281 14.69 -31.99 13.22
N ILE A 282 15.28 -31.59 12.11
CA ILE A 282 15.36 -30.22 11.62
C ILE A 282 14.97 -30.24 10.14
N GLN A 283 14.16 -29.26 9.73
CA GLN A 283 13.81 -29.04 8.33
C GLN A 283 14.07 -27.58 7.98
N VAL A 284 14.82 -27.33 6.91
CA VAL A 284 15.09 -25.97 6.42
C VAL A 284 14.65 -25.87 4.96
N PRO A 285 13.74 -24.94 4.61
CA PRO A 285 13.44 -24.64 3.21
C PRO A 285 14.61 -23.84 2.61
N ALA A 286 15.44 -24.50 1.81
CA ALA A 286 16.69 -23.94 1.28
C ALA A 286 16.49 -23.14 -0.01
N VAL A 287 15.60 -23.62 -0.89
CA VAL A 287 15.25 -22.94 -2.15
C VAL A 287 13.74 -22.94 -2.27
N CYS A 288 13.13 -21.76 -2.46
CA CYS A 288 11.69 -21.61 -2.61
C CYS A 288 11.41 -20.77 -3.85
N VAL A 289 10.64 -21.32 -4.78
CA VAL A 289 10.10 -20.61 -5.96
C VAL A 289 8.60 -20.77 -5.92
N PHE A 290 7.88 -19.67 -6.10
CA PHE A 290 6.42 -19.64 -6.09
C PHE A 290 5.89 -18.98 -7.36
N GLU A 291 4.77 -19.48 -7.85
CA GLU A 291 3.94 -18.78 -8.83
C GLU A 291 2.52 -18.70 -8.29
N VAL A 292 1.91 -17.54 -8.37
CA VAL A 292 0.64 -17.24 -7.69
C VAL A 292 -0.39 -16.69 -8.65
N ASP A 293 -1.62 -17.17 -8.51
CA ASP A 293 -2.82 -16.50 -8.98
C ASP A 293 -3.46 -15.81 -7.77
N GLU A 294 -3.24 -14.50 -7.66
CA GLU A 294 -3.70 -13.71 -6.51
C GLU A 294 -5.23 -13.65 -6.46
N HIS A 295 -5.87 -13.59 -7.62
CA HIS A 295 -7.32 -13.50 -7.79
C HIS A 295 -8.03 -14.76 -7.27
N ASP A 296 -7.58 -15.92 -7.73
CA ASP A 296 -8.16 -17.20 -7.30
C ASP A 296 -7.65 -17.62 -5.90
N GLY A 297 -6.66 -16.90 -5.36
CA GLY A 297 -6.04 -17.24 -4.09
C GLY A 297 -5.39 -18.62 -4.16
N THR A 298 -4.79 -18.96 -5.29
CA THR A 298 -4.10 -20.23 -5.51
C THR A 298 -2.64 -19.98 -5.84
N ALA A 299 -1.77 -20.92 -5.50
CA ALA A 299 -0.37 -20.85 -5.85
C ALA A 299 0.21 -22.23 -6.12
N THR A 300 1.30 -22.26 -6.86
CA THR A 300 2.19 -23.40 -6.95
C THR A 300 3.54 -23.01 -6.38
N GLY A 301 4.30 -23.99 -5.87
CA GLY A 301 5.66 -23.73 -5.44
C GLY A 301 6.54 -24.95 -5.53
N ARG A 302 7.80 -24.73 -5.89
CA ARG A 302 8.85 -25.74 -5.85
C ARG A 302 9.80 -25.42 -4.71
N ILE A 303 9.79 -26.27 -3.69
CA ILE A 303 10.55 -26.08 -2.45
C ILE A 303 11.59 -27.18 -2.33
N THR A 304 12.86 -26.83 -2.14
CA THR A 304 13.90 -27.79 -1.77
C THR A 304 14.14 -27.68 -0.27
N PHE A 305 13.83 -28.75 0.45
CA PHE A 305 14.09 -28.90 1.87
C PHE A 305 15.41 -29.63 2.09
N GLU A 306 16.19 -29.10 3.03
CA GLU A 306 17.21 -29.87 3.73
C GLU A 306 16.63 -30.39 5.04
N GLN A 307 16.59 -31.71 5.19
CA GLN A 307 16.09 -32.37 6.38
C GLN A 307 17.25 -33.09 7.07
N ARG A 308 17.46 -32.80 8.35
CA ARG A 308 18.44 -33.51 9.18
C ARG A 308 17.70 -34.18 10.31
N SER A 309 18.01 -35.45 10.56
CA SER A 309 17.42 -36.19 11.67
C SER A 309 18.42 -37.15 12.26
N GLY A 310 18.23 -37.52 13.51
CA GLY A 310 19.19 -38.37 14.16
C GLY A 310 18.82 -38.88 15.55
N THR A 311 19.70 -39.73 16.05
CA THR A 311 19.75 -40.14 17.45
C THR A 311 20.87 -39.39 18.17
N ALA A 312 21.15 -39.74 19.43
CA ALA A 312 22.35 -39.25 20.11
C ALA A 312 23.67 -39.71 19.45
N LYS A 313 23.65 -40.74 18.58
CA LYS A 313 24.85 -41.35 18.00
C LYS A 313 24.93 -41.29 16.47
N THR A 314 23.82 -40.96 15.80
CA THR A 314 23.72 -41.02 14.35
C THR A 314 23.02 -39.78 13.83
N THR A 315 23.47 -39.29 12.68
CA THR A 315 22.86 -38.19 11.93
C THR A 315 22.69 -38.64 10.49
N SER A 316 21.52 -38.37 9.92
CA SER A 316 21.26 -38.52 8.49
C SER A 316 20.77 -37.19 7.94
N THR A 317 21.27 -36.84 6.75
CA THR A 317 20.83 -35.65 6.02
C THR A 317 20.13 -36.08 4.74
N ARG A 318 18.97 -35.51 4.47
CA ARG A 318 18.16 -35.79 3.29
C ARG A 318 17.80 -34.49 2.60
N PHE A 319 17.95 -34.48 1.28
CA PHE A 319 17.48 -33.38 0.44
C PHE A 319 16.21 -33.82 -0.28
N VAL A 320 15.15 -33.03 -0.16
CA VAL A 320 13.83 -33.35 -0.72
C VAL A 320 13.32 -32.16 -1.51
N THR A 321 12.94 -32.36 -2.77
CA THR A 321 12.14 -31.39 -3.51
C THR A 321 10.66 -31.70 -3.31
N ALA A 322 9.90 -30.68 -2.95
CA ALA A 322 8.45 -30.71 -2.87
C ALA A 322 7.86 -29.81 -3.97
N ASP A 323 7.01 -30.36 -4.81
CA ASP A 323 6.14 -29.57 -5.68
C ASP A 323 4.78 -29.44 -4.98
N ASP A 324 4.51 -28.23 -4.49
CA ASP A 324 3.38 -27.89 -3.65
C ASP A 324 2.35 -27.07 -4.43
N THR A 325 1.08 -27.25 -4.05
CA THR A 325 0.00 -26.33 -4.41
C THR A 325 -0.55 -25.73 -3.13
N TYR A 326 -0.93 -24.46 -3.18
CA TYR A 326 -1.43 -23.71 -2.04
C TYR A 326 -2.77 -23.09 -2.38
N VAL A 327 -3.58 -22.91 -1.35
CA VAL A 327 -4.85 -22.18 -1.43
C VAL A 327 -4.97 -21.24 -0.25
N ARG A 328 -5.61 -20.09 -0.49
CA ARG A 328 -5.88 -19.07 0.53
C ARG A 328 -7.24 -19.35 1.17
N VAL A 329 -7.25 -19.68 2.45
CA VAL A 329 -8.46 -19.94 3.23
C VAL A 329 -8.56 -18.88 4.31
N ARG A 330 -9.63 -18.08 4.30
CA ARG A 330 -9.86 -16.99 5.28
C ARG A 330 -8.65 -16.04 5.43
N GLY A 331 -8.03 -15.68 4.31
CA GLY A 331 -6.89 -14.75 4.27
C GLY A 331 -5.53 -15.36 4.60
N GLN A 332 -5.43 -16.66 4.89
CA GLN A 332 -4.18 -17.35 5.17
C GLN A 332 -3.87 -18.42 4.13
N TRP A 333 -2.60 -18.56 3.76
CA TRP A 333 -2.15 -19.59 2.84
C TRP A 333 -1.98 -20.94 3.54
N HIS A 334 -2.45 -22.00 2.90
CA HIS A 334 -2.30 -23.38 3.34
C HIS A 334 -1.87 -24.28 2.18
N ILE A 335 -1.19 -25.38 2.49
CA ILE A 335 -0.81 -26.42 1.54
C ILE A 335 -2.05 -27.24 1.18
N ALA A 336 -2.41 -27.23 -0.10
CA ALA A 336 -3.49 -28.05 -0.66
C ALA A 336 -2.97 -29.41 -1.13
N SER A 337 -1.79 -29.45 -1.72
CA SER A 337 -1.11 -30.71 -1.99
C SER A 337 0.40 -30.55 -2.03
N ARG A 338 1.10 -31.66 -1.78
CA ARG A 338 2.56 -31.75 -1.84
C ARG A 338 2.96 -33.05 -2.52
N THR A 339 3.86 -32.97 -3.49
CA THR A 339 4.53 -34.15 -4.06
C THR A 339 6.01 -34.09 -3.72
N ALA A 340 6.44 -34.97 -2.82
CA ALA A 340 7.81 -35.01 -2.33
C ALA A 340 8.68 -36.00 -3.12
N ARG A 341 9.90 -35.59 -3.46
CA ARG A 341 10.90 -36.40 -4.16
C ARG A 341 12.25 -36.27 -3.48
N ALA A 342 12.83 -37.39 -3.07
CA ALA A 342 14.19 -37.39 -2.53
C ALA A 342 15.21 -37.14 -3.63
N ILE A 343 16.13 -36.21 -3.39
CA ILE A 343 17.24 -35.89 -4.30
C ILE A 343 18.48 -36.68 -3.89
N ALA A 344 18.80 -36.67 -2.59
CA ALA A 344 19.97 -37.35 -2.03
C ALA A 344 19.75 -37.65 -0.54
N THR A 345 20.42 -38.69 -0.05
CA THR A 345 20.52 -39.01 1.39
C THR A 345 21.99 -39.26 1.72
N LEU A 346 22.49 -38.61 2.77
CA LEU A 346 23.88 -38.64 3.23
C LEU A 346 23.96 -39.12 4.67
#